data_AF-A0A5S9IM01-F1
#
_entry.id   AF-A0A5S9IM01-F1
#
_cell.length_a   1.000
_cell.length_b   1.000
_cell.length_c   1.000
_cell.angle_alpha   90.00
_cell.angle_beta   90.00
_cell.angle_gamma   90.00
#
_symmetry.space_group_name_H-M   'P 1'
#
loop_
_entity.id
_entity.type
_entity.pdbx_description
1 polymer ?
#
loop_
_entity_poly.entity_id
_entity_poly.type
_entity_poly.pdbx_seq_one_letter_code
_entity_poly.pdbx_strand_id
1 'polypeptide(L)'
;MEFEDFSKKLKQQDLMTILILQFALTMGVILFSGVIGGMFFMMENEVVNDNVDVLNILSAMAGVLSFSAIMFFVMLPKLRYKEDTLRGIFESEDPVASFMTQFRTTRIVQMAVLEGAALLGLVACLLAIVFGIMAENSAYWANLIPAVIMVLISATNFPTKSHLYGHFKHLQDNYSLVKR
;
A
#
# COMPACT_ATOMS: atom_id res chain seq x y z
N MET A 1 24.06 10.93 12.66
CA MET A 1 24.06 9.72 13.51
C MET A 1 24.58 8.57 12.66
N GLU A 2 25.49 7.74 13.17
CA GLU A 2 25.97 6.57 12.43
C GLU A 2 24.95 5.41 12.47
N PHE A 3 25.06 4.47 11.52
CA PHE A 3 24.16 3.33 11.41
C PHE A 3 24.15 2.46 12.68
N GLU A 4 25.30 2.27 13.31
CA GLU A 4 25.39 1.47 14.53
C GLU A 4 24.62 2.08 15.71
N ASP A 5 24.70 3.40 15.90
CA ASP A 5 23.95 4.10 16.94
C ASP A 5 22.44 4.04 16.66
N PHE A 6 22.03 4.24 15.40
CA PHE A 6 20.63 4.08 15.00
C PHE A 6 20.12 2.66 15.25
N SER A 7 20.88 1.64 14.84
CA SER A 7 20.49 0.23 15.01
C SER A 7 20.42 -0.20 16.48
N LYS A 8 21.23 0.40 17.36
CA LYS A 8 21.17 0.16 18.81
C LYS A 8 19.93 0.80 19.44
N LYS A 9 19.53 1.99 18.97
CA LYS A 9 18.34 2.71 19.45
C LYS A 9 17.03 2.18 18.88
N LEU A 10 17.07 1.57 17.70
CA LEU A 10 15.89 0.99 17.06
C LEU A 10 15.39 -0.24 17.84
N LYS A 11 14.21 -0.11 18.45
CA LYS A 11 13.55 -1.23 19.15
C LYS A 11 13.07 -2.28 18.14
N GLN A 12 13.35 -3.54 18.42
CA GLN A 12 12.87 -4.66 17.60
C GLN A 12 11.34 -4.71 17.50
N GLN A 13 10.65 -4.30 18.56
CA GLN A 13 9.19 -4.24 18.61
C GLN A 13 8.59 -3.29 17.56
N ASP A 14 9.24 -2.15 17.28
CA ASP A 14 8.76 -1.19 16.28
C ASP A 14 8.84 -1.78 14.87
N LEU A 15 9.93 -2.50 14.58
CA LEU A 15 10.11 -3.19 13.30
C LEU A 15 9.08 -4.30 13.12
N MET A 16 8.89 -5.15 14.15
CA MET A 16 7.91 -6.23 14.11
C MET A 16 6.49 -5.71 13.89
N THR A 17 6.13 -4.60 14.53
CA THR A 17 4.79 -4.01 14.38
C THR A 17 4.51 -3.63 12.91
N ILE A 18 5.45 -2.99 12.24
CA ILE A 18 5.30 -2.59 10.83
C ILE A 18 5.25 -3.83 9.93
N LEU A 19 6.09 -4.82 10.19
CA LEU A 19 6.12 -6.09 9.45
C LEU A 19 4.78 -6.83 9.53
N ILE A 20 4.23 -6.97 10.73
CA ILE A 20 2.95 -7.67 10.96
C ILE A 20 1.82 -6.95 10.22
N LEU A 21 1.76 -5.62 10.32
CA LEU A 21 0.72 -4.83 9.65
C LEU A 21 0.82 -4.95 8.12
N GLN A 22 2.02 -4.78 7.57
CA GLN A 22 2.23 -4.89 6.13
C GLN A 22 1.93 -6.29 5.60
N PHE A 23 2.34 -7.33 6.35
CA PHE A 23 2.04 -8.71 6.02
C PHE A 23 0.53 -8.99 6.06
N ALA A 24 -0.18 -8.56 7.11
CA ALA A 24 -1.62 -8.75 7.25
C ALA A 24 -2.40 -8.14 6.08
N LEU A 25 -2.11 -6.88 5.71
CA LEU A 25 -2.78 -6.18 4.60
C LEU A 25 -2.47 -6.85 3.25
N THR A 26 -1.20 -7.23 3.03
CA THR A 26 -0.80 -7.87 1.76
C THR A 26 -1.40 -9.27 1.62
N MET A 27 -1.41 -10.06 2.70
CA MET A 27 -1.98 -11.40 2.71
C MET A 27 -3.49 -11.38 2.47
N GLY A 28 -4.22 -10.39 2.99
CA GLY A 28 -5.65 -10.24 2.70
C GLY A 28 -5.93 -10.14 1.19
N VAL A 29 -5.18 -9.30 0.49
CA VAL A 29 -5.29 -9.13 -0.97
C VAL A 29 -4.88 -10.39 -1.75
N ILE A 30 -3.81 -11.07 -1.32
CA ILE A 30 -3.36 -12.33 -1.94
C ILE A 30 -4.43 -13.42 -1.78
N LEU A 31 -4.95 -13.60 -0.57
CA LEU A 31 -5.98 -14.60 -0.29
C LEU A 31 -7.25 -14.33 -1.08
N PHE A 32 -7.70 -13.07 -1.13
CA PHE A 32 -8.89 -12.71 -1.91
C PHE A 32 -8.70 -12.92 -3.42
N SER A 33 -7.50 -12.62 -3.93
CA SER A 33 -7.12 -12.94 -5.32
C SER A 33 -7.15 -14.45 -5.59
N GLY A 34 -6.67 -15.26 -4.63
CA GLY A 34 -6.73 -16.71 -4.70
C GLY A 34 -8.15 -17.26 -4.75
N VAL A 35 -9.08 -16.69 -3.97
CA VAL A 35 -10.51 -17.03 -4.01
C VAL A 35 -11.11 -16.74 -5.38
N ILE A 36 -10.85 -15.54 -5.93
CA ILE A 36 -11.32 -15.14 -7.27
C ILE A 36 -10.79 -16.10 -8.35
N GLY A 37 -9.50 -16.44 -8.29
CA GLY A 37 -8.89 -17.42 -9.19
C GLY A 37 -9.56 -18.80 -9.08
N GLY A 38 -9.81 -19.28 -7.86
CA GLY A 38 -10.51 -20.54 -7.62
C GLY A 38 -11.94 -20.54 -8.17
N MET A 39 -12.68 -19.45 -7.94
CA MET A 39 -14.05 -19.30 -8.47
C MET A 39 -14.09 -19.30 -10.00
N PHE A 40 -13.13 -18.65 -10.65
CA PHE A 40 -13.03 -18.64 -12.12
C PHE A 40 -12.91 -20.05 -12.70
N PHE A 41 -12.16 -20.94 -12.06
CA PHE A 41 -11.99 -22.33 -12.53
C PHE A 41 -13.19 -23.24 -12.24
N MET A 42 -14.02 -22.88 -11.27
CA MET A 42 -15.20 -23.67 -10.88
C MET A 42 -16.47 -23.28 -11.61
N MET A 43 -16.47 -22.14 -12.31
CA MET A 43 -17.67 -21.61 -12.93
C MET A 43 -18.03 -22.34 -14.22
N GLU A 44 -19.27 -22.83 -14.30
CA GLU A 44 -19.86 -23.29 -15.56
C GLU A 44 -20.41 -22.08 -16.33
N ASN A 45 -20.17 -22.04 -17.65
CA ASN A 45 -20.36 -20.86 -18.51
C ASN A 45 -21.84 -20.53 -18.79
N GLU A 46 -22.65 -20.24 -17.77
CA GLU A 46 -23.95 -19.60 -17.96
C GLU A 46 -23.78 -18.08 -17.94
N VAL A 47 -23.96 -17.45 -19.10
CA VAL A 47 -23.80 -16.01 -19.27
C VAL A 47 -25.09 -15.30 -18.86
N VAL A 48 -24.99 -14.37 -17.92
CA VAL A 48 -26.08 -13.46 -17.54
C VAL A 48 -25.69 -12.04 -17.95
N ASN A 49 -26.11 -11.64 -19.15
CA ASN A 49 -25.59 -10.44 -19.83
C ASN A 49 -26.18 -9.09 -19.34
N ASP A 50 -26.98 -9.09 -18.27
CA ASP A 50 -27.80 -7.92 -17.89
C ASP A 50 -27.08 -6.86 -17.04
N ASN A 51 -25.77 -7.04 -16.74
CA ASN A 51 -25.04 -6.22 -15.75
C ASN A 51 -23.73 -5.58 -16.25
N VAL A 52 -23.53 -5.50 -17.58
CA VAL A 52 -22.29 -4.95 -18.17
C VAL A 52 -22.04 -3.49 -17.75
N ASP A 53 -23.10 -2.67 -17.69
CA ASP A 53 -22.97 -1.26 -17.32
C ASP A 53 -22.48 -1.05 -15.89
N VAL A 54 -22.96 -1.88 -14.96
CA VAL A 54 -22.53 -1.84 -13.55
C VAL A 54 -21.04 -2.18 -13.45
N LEU A 55 -20.58 -3.20 -14.18
CA LEU A 55 -19.16 -3.58 -14.20
C LEU A 55 -18.27 -2.51 -14.83
N ASN A 56 -18.74 -1.84 -15.89
CA ASN A 56 -18.01 -0.74 -16.51
C ASN A 56 -17.83 0.43 -15.53
N ILE A 57 -18.89 0.81 -14.82
CA ILE A 57 -18.83 1.85 -13.79
C ILE A 57 -17.87 1.44 -12.68
N LEU A 58 -17.98 0.20 -12.18
CA LEU A 58 -17.13 -0.28 -11.11
C LEU A 58 -15.66 -0.36 -11.52
N SER A 59 -15.37 -0.77 -12.75
CA SER A 59 -14.02 -0.81 -13.31
C SER A 59 -13.44 0.60 -13.47
N ALA A 60 -14.25 1.56 -13.93
CA ALA A 60 -13.85 2.96 -14.01
C ALA A 60 -13.55 3.54 -12.62
N MET A 61 -14.40 3.26 -11.62
CA MET A 61 -14.16 3.66 -10.23
C MET A 61 -12.88 3.04 -9.66
N ALA A 62 -12.66 1.74 -9.90
CA ALA A 62 -11.43 1.06 -9.50
C ALA A 62 -10.20 1.71 -10.14
N GLY A 63 -10.25 2.06 -11.43
CA GLY A 63 -9.18 2.78 -12.11
C GLY A 63 -8.87 4.14 -11.48
N VAL A 64 -9.89 4.97 -11.25
CA VAL A 64 -9.74 6.32 -10.64
C VAL A 64 -9.19 6.22 -9.22
N LEU A 65 -9.70 5.29 -8.41
CA LEU A 65 -9.24 5.09 -7.04
C LEU A 65 -7.82 4.55 -6.99
N SER A 66 -7.45 3.65 -7.90
CA SER A 66 -6.08 3.13 -8.01
C SER A 66 -5.09 4.21 -8.37
N PHE A 67 -5.42 5.03 -9.37
CA PHE A 67 -4.58 6.17 -9.75
C PHE A 67 -4.42 7.15 -8.57
N SER A 68 -5.52 7.48 -7.90
CA SER A 68 -5.54 8.37 -6.75
C SER A 68 -4.74 7.79 -5.56
N ALA A 69 -4.84 6.49 -5.31
CA ALA A 69 -4.10 5.78 -4.27
C ALA A 69 -2.59 5.79 -4.52
N ILE A 70 -2.16 5.59 -5.77
CA ILE A 70 -0.74 5.67 -6.16
C ILE A 70 -0.21 7.10 -6.01
N MET A 71 -0.96 8.09 -6.50
CA MET A 71 -0.59 9.51 -6.34
C MET A 71 -0.48 9.88 -4.86
N PHE A 72 -1.44 9.46 -4.06
CA PHE A 72 -1.44 9.66 -2.62
C PHE A 72 -0.24 8.96 -1.95
N PHE A 73 0.08 7.72 -2.34
CA PHE A 73 1.25 7.01 -1.83
C PHE A 73 2.55 7.80 -2.05
N VAL A 74 2.73 8.39 -3.23
CA VAL A 74 3.93 9.18 -3.56
C VAL A 74 3.93 10.55 -2.88
N MET A 75 2.77 11.19 -2.75
CA MET A 75 2.65 12.55 -2.20
C MET A 75 2.63 12.60 -0.67
N LEU A 76 2.09 11.58 0.01
CA LEU A 76 1.88 11.63 1.46
C LEU A 76 3.17 11.90 2.26
N PRO A 77 4.33 11.29 1.97
CA PRO A 77 5.57 11.59 2.69
C PRO A 77 5.95 13.07 2.55
N LYS A 78 5.79 13.66 1.36
CA LYS A 78 6.11 15.07 1.11
C LYS A 78 5.19 16.01 1.89
N LEU A 79 3.93 15.62 2.07
CA LEU A 79 2.95 16.41 2.83
C LEU A 79 3.14 16.27 4.35
N ARG A 80 3.59 15.11 4.82
CA ARG A 80 3.82 14.80 6.25
C ARG A 80 5.14 15.34 6.76
N TYR A 81 6.22 15.23 6.01
CA TYR A 81 7.56 15.67 6.44
C TYR A 81 7.81 17.15 6.14
N LYS A 82 6.92 18.03 6.65
CA LYS A 82 7.14 19.48 6.66
C LYS A 82 8.13 19.87 7.75
N GLU A 83 8.67 21.09 7.65
CA GLU A 83 9.65 21.64 8.60
C GLU A 83 9.25 21.46 10.07
N ASP A 84 8.01 21.78 10.43
CA ASP A 84 7.53 21.63 11.82
C ASP A 84 7.58 20.17 12.31
N THR A 85 7.27 19.23 11.43
CA THR A 85 7.33 17.80 11.75
C THR A 85 8.77 17.33 11.86
N LEU A 86 9.67 17.83 11.00
CA LEU A 86 11.10 17.51 11.08
C LEU A 86 11.73 18.07 12.36
N ARG A 87 11.41 19.31 12.74
CA ARG A 87 11.81 19.90 14.03
C ARG A 87 11.32 19.02 15.18
N GLY A 88 10.04 18.68 15.20
CA GLY A 88 9.46 17.81 16.22
C GLY A 88 10.13 16.43 16.33
N ILE A 89 10.62 15.86 15.22
CA ILE A 89 11.38 14.61 15.23
C ILE A 89 12.78 14.83 15.81
N PHE A 90 13.54 15.78 15.26
CA PHE A 90 14.98 15.90 15.55
C PHE A 90 15.30 16.68 16.83
N GLU A 91 14.37 17.47 17.35
CA GLU A 91 14.51 18.17 18.63
C GLU A 91 13.93 17.38 19.81
N SER A 92 13.29 16.22 19.56
CA SER A 92 12.81 15.34 20.62
C SER A 92 13.95 14.68 21.41
N GLU A 93 13.68 14.28 22.65
CA GLU A 93 14.65 13.57 23.51
C GLU A 93 15.15 12.27 22.87
N ASP A 94 14.27 11.56 22.13
CA ASP A 94 14.60 10.38 21.34
C ASP A 94 14.15 10.54 19.88
N PRO A 95 15.02 11.08 19.01
CA PRO A 95 14.70 11.30 17.60
C PRO A 95 14.36 10.02 16.84
N VAL A 96 14.91 8.87 17.25
CA VAL A 96 14.66 7.59 16.58
C VAL A 96 13.25 7.10 16.89
N ALA A 97 12.82 7.16 18.15
CA ALA A 97 11.46 6.79 18.53
C ALA A 97 10.40 7.71 17.88
N SER A 98 10.66 9.03 17.87
CA SER A 98 9.78 10.01 17.21
C SER A 98 9.67 9.76 15.71
N PHE A 99 10.80 9.50 15.03
CA PHE A 99 10.82 9.10 13.62
C PHE A 99 10.00 7.83 13.38
N MET A 100 10.21 6.78 14.18
CA MET A 100 9.51 5.50 14.00
C MET A 100 8.00 5.63 14.14
N THR A 101 7.53 6.49 15.05
CA THR A 101 6.10 6.76 15.22
C THR A 101 5.49 7.43 13.99
N GLN A 102 6.17 8.44 13.44
CA GLN A 102 5.73 9.14 12.23
C GLN A 102 5.81 8.25 10.98
N PHE A 103 6.90 7.48 10.85
CA PHE A 103 7.10 6.54 9.75
C PHE A 103 6.01 5.46 9.75
N ARG A 104 5.75 4.83 10.90
CA ARG A 104 4.69 3.81 11.04
C ARG A 104 3.33 4.36 10.67
N THR A 105 2.96 5.53 11.19
CA THR A 105 1.65 6.15 10.90
C THR A 105 1.50 6.43 9.41
N THR A 106 2.53 7.00 8.79
CA THR A 106 2.53 7.29 7.35
C THR A 106 2.39 6.00 6.52
N ARG A 107 3.12 4.94 6.89
CA ARG A 107 3.06 3.64 6.21
C ARG A 107 1.71 2.96 6.34
N ILE A 108 1.07 2.99 7.52
CA ILE A 108 -0.27 2.42 7.71
C ILE A 108 -1.27 3.09 6.78
N VAL A 109 -1.28 4.43 6.75
CA VAL A 109 -2.21 5.19 5.91
C VAL A 109 -1.95 4.94 4.42
N GLN A 110 -0.69 4.89 3.99
CA GLN A 110 -0.32 4.53 2.62
C GLN A 110 -0.83 3.15 2.22
N MET A 111 -0.60 2.14 3.06
CA MET A 111 -0.97 0.75 2.75
C MET A 111 -2.49 0.55 2.76
N ALA A 112 -3.21 1.19 3.68
CA ALA A 112 -4.68 1.11 3.76
C ALA A 112 -5.36 1.70 2.52
N VAL A 113 -4.85 2.83 2.00
CA VAL A 113 -5.40 3.45 0.78
C VAL A 113 -5.14 2.58 -0.46
N LEU A 114 -3.96 1.97 -0.56
CA LEU A 114 -3.65 1.01 -1.63
C LEU A 114 -4.50 -0.27 -1.53
N GLU A 115 -4.71 -0.78 -0.31
CA GLU A 115 -5.58 -1.94 -0.06
C GLU A 115 -7.01 -1.68 -0.51
N GLY A 116 -7.58 -0.51 -0.17
CA GLY A 116 -8.92 -0.16 -0.61
C GLY A 116 -9.08 -0.17 -2.14
N ALA A 117 -8.09 0.36 -2.87
CA ALA A 117 -8.07 0.32 -4.33
C ALA A 117 -7.91 -1.12 -4.88
N ALA A 118 -7.02 -1.92 -4.27
CA ALA A 118 -6.82 -3.32 -4.62
C ALA A 118 -8.11 -4.15 -4.44
N LEU A 119 -8.76 -4.03 -3.28
CA LEU A 119 -9.99 -4.75 -2.98
C LEU A 119 -11.13 -4.34 -3.91
N LEU A 120 -11.26 -3.06 -4.26
CA LEU A 120 -12.29 -2.64 -5.20
C LEU A 120 -12.11 -3.26 -6.59
N GLY A 121 -10.88 -3.30 -7.10
CA GLY A 121 -10.56 -3.98 -8.35
C GLY A 121 -10.86 -5.49 -8.28
N LEU A 122 -10.51 -6.14 -7.17
CA LEU A 122 -10.84 -7.55 -6.93
C LEU A 122 -12.35 -7.79 -6.86
N VAL A 123 -13.13 -6.89 -6.26
CA VAL A 123 -14.61 -6.97 -6.27
C VAL A 123 -15.15 -6.85 -7.70
N ALA A 124 -14.57 -5.98 -8.54
CA ALA A 124 -14.95 -5.89 -9.95
C ALA A 124 -14.66 -7.20 -10.71
N CYS A 125 -13.49 -7.82 -10.49
CA CYS A 125 -13.17 -9.14 -11.03
C CYS A 125 -14.16 -10.21 -10.55
N LEU A 126 -14.48 -10.21 -9.25
CA LEU A 126 -15.42 -11.17 -8.67
C LEU A 126 -16.80 -11.06 -9.32
N LEU A 127 -17.34 -9.85 -9.47
CA LEU A 127 -18.64 -9.65 -10.11
C LEU A 127 -18.61 -9.98 -11.60
N ALA A 128 -17.51 -9.68 -12.30
CA ALA A 128 -17.35 -10.05 -13.70
C ALA A 128 -17.34 -11.57 -13.90
N ILE A 129 -16.75 -12.32 -12.95
CA ILE A 129 -16.85 -13.77 -12.92
C ILE A 129 -18.31 -14.17 -12.65
N VAL A 130 -18.92 -13.72 -11.55
CA VAL A 130 -20.29 -14.11 -11.16
C VAL A 130 -21.33 -13.86 -12.25
N PHE A 131 -21.17 -12.82 -13.07
CA PHE A 131 -22.08 -12.53 -14.19
C PHE A 131 -21.76 -13.28 -15.50
N GLY A 132 -20.70 -14.10 -15.53
CA GLY A 132 -20.24 -14.80 -16.73
C GLY A 132 -19.52 -13.91 -17.74
N ILE A 133 -19.40 -12.61 -17.48
CA ILE A 133 -18.85 -11.61 -18.41
C ILE A 133 -17.33 -11.76 -18.56
N MET A 134 -16.64 -12.28 -17.56
CA MET A 134 -15.18 -12.50 -17.58
C MET A 134 -14.73 -13.45 -18.71
N ALA A 135 -15.57 -14.42 -19.07
CA ALA A 135 -15.28 -15.39 -20.13
C ALA A 135 -15.42 -14.78 -21.53
N GLU A 136 -16.38 -13.87 -21.71
CA GLU A 136 -16.61 -13.17 -22.98
C GLU A 136 -15.63 -12.02 -23.19
N ASN A 137 -15.26 -11.32 -22.11
CA ASN A 137 -14.39 -10.16 -22.16
C ASN A 137 -13.27 -10.26 -21.12
N SER A 138 -12.10 -10.72 -21.58
CA SER A 138 -10.90 -10.83 -20.75
C SER A 138 -10.32 -9.49 -20.30
N ALA A 139 -10.78 -8.35 -20.84
CA ALA A 139 -10.29 -7.04 -20.42
C ALA A 139 -10.60 -6.73 -18.95
N TYR A 140 -11.62 -7.35 -18.36
CA TYR A 140 -11.94 -7.18 -16.94
C TYR A 140 -10.83 -7.71 -16.00
N TRP A 141 -9.88 -8.52 -16.49
CA TRP A 141 -8.68 -8.90 -15.74
C TRP A 141 -7.78 -7.68 -15.43
N ALA A 142 -7.93 -6.57 -16.16
CA ALA A 142 -7.24 -5.33 -15.84
C ALA A 142 -7.60 -4.81 -14.42
N ASN A 143 -8.76 -5.18 -13.87
CA ASN A 143 -9.11 -4.84 -12.49
C ASN A 143 -8.25 -5.56 -11.44
N LEU A 144 -7.43 -6.55 -11.84
CA LEU A 144 -6.44 -7.19 -10.97
C LEU A 144 -5.17 -6.35 -10.81
N ILE A 145 -4.91 -5.40 -11.71
CA ILE A 145 -3.68 -4.57 -11.72
C ILE A 145 -3.44 -3.87 -10.36
N PRO A 146 -4.44 -3.24 -9.71
CA PRO A 146 -4.22 -2.56 -8.43
C PRO A 146 -3.75 -3.51 -7.31
N ALA A 147 -4.28 -4.75 -7.28
CA ALA A 147 -3.83 -5.78 -6.35
C ALA A 147 -2.37 -6.19 -6.61
N VAL A 148 -2.00 -6.38 -7.88
CA VAL A 148 -0.60 -6.67 -8.27
C VAL A 148 0.33 -5.53 -7.87
N ILE A 149 -0.06 -4.28 -8.15
CA ILE A 149 0.73 -3.09 -7.76
C ILE A 149 0.93 -3.04 -6.25
N MET A 150 -0.12 -3.27 -5.46
CA MET A 150 0.01 -3.27 -3.99
C MET A 150 0.98 -4.35 -3.52
N VAL A 151 0.90 -5.58 -4.05
CA VAL A 151 1.82 -6.67 -3.69
C VAL A 151 3.27 -6.32 -4.06
N LEU A 152 3.50 -5.75 -5.25
CA LEU A 152 4.82 -5.30 -5.68
C LEU A 152 5.36 -4.16 -4.82
N ILE A 153 4.53 -3.17 -4.47
CA ILE A 153 4.90 -2.09 -3.56
C ILE A 153 5.27 -2.65 -2.19
N SER A 154 4.48 -3.59 -1.66
CA SER A 154 4.77 -4.25 -0.39
C SER A 154 6.10 -5.01 -0.44
N ALA A 155 6.33 -5.82 -1.47
CA ALA A 155 7.57 -6.59 -1.62
C ALA A 155 8.82 -5.69 -1.74
N THR A 156 8.71 -4.60 -2.51
CA THR A 156 9.84 -3.67 -2.73
C THR A 156 10.11 -2.72 -1.56
N ASN A 157 9.09 -2.41 -0.75
CA ASN A 157 9.20 -1.52 0.42
C ASN A 157 9.29 -2.29 1.73
N PHE A 158 9.76 -3.55 1.70
CA PHE A 158 9.87 -4.37 2.89
C PHE A 158 10.75 -3.67 3.96
N PRO A 159 10.26 -3.51 5.21
CA PRO A 159 10.92 -2.68 6.20
C PRO A 159 12.14 -3.43 6.75
N THR A 160 13.31 -3.05 6.24
CA THR A 160 14.60 -3.52 6.77
C THR A 160 15.28 -2.41 7.56
N LYS A 161 16.18 -2.77 8.49
CA LYS A 161 16.93 -1.78 9.29
C LYS A 161 17.70 -0.80 8.42
N SER A 162 18.31 -1.28 7.32
CA SER A 162 19.03 -0.45 6.36
C SER A 162 18.11 0.50 5.61
N HIS A 163 16.91 0.05 5.21
CA HIS A 163 15.94 0.89 4.54
C HIS A 163 15.39 2.00 5.46
N LEU A 164 15.11 1.66 6.72
CA LEU A 164 14.69 2.64 7.74
C LEU A 164 15.79 3.67 8.03
N TYR A 165 17.04 3.22 8.17
CA TYR A 165 18.16 4.13 8.36
C TYR A 165 18.37 5.06 7.15
N GLY A 166 18.26 4.54 5.92
CA GLY A 166 18.34 5.36 4.72
C GLY A 166 17.28 6.47 4.70
N HIS A 167 16.04 6.13 5.07
CA HIS A 167 14.97 7.12 5.23
C HIS A 167 15.27 8.14 6.34
N PHE A 168 15.71 7.68 7.51
CA PHE A 168 16.06 8.55 8.63
C PHE A 168 17.16 9.54 8.25
N LYS A 169 18.23 9.05 7.62
CA LYS A 169 19.36 9.87 7.17
C LYS A 169 18.93 10.90 6.14
N HIS A 170 18.12 10.52 5.15
CA HIS A 170 17.57 11.44 4.17
C HIS A 170 16.76 12.57 4.82
N LEU A 171 15.94 12.28 5.85
CA LEU A 171 15.22 13.30 6.59
C LEU A 171 16.15 14.19 7.43
N GLN A 172 17.20 13.61 8.03
CA GLN A 172 18.20 14.36 8.81
C GLN A 172 18.97 15.34 7.92
N ASP A 173 19.37 14.90 6.73
CA ASP A 173 20.07 15.73 5.76
C ASP A 173 19.17 16.90 5.31
N ASN A 174 17.91 16.63 4.98
CA ASN A 174 16.93 17.67 4.62
C ASN A 174 16.68 18.67 5.76
N TYR A 175 16.61 18.21 7.01
CA TYR A 175 16.47 19.09 8.17
C TYR A 175 17.67 20.02 8.36
N SER A 176 18.88 19.52 8.13
CA SER A 176 20.11 20.32 8.25
C SER A 176 20.19 21.48 7.26
N LEU A 177 19.56 21.35 6.09
CA LEU A 177 19.46 22.40 5.08
C LEU A 177 18.48 23.50 5.50
N VAL A 178 17.42 23.15 6.22
CA VAL A 178 16.37 24.08 6.66
C VAL A 178 16.80 24.90 7.89
N LYS A 179 17.72 24.37 8.70
CA LYS A 179 18.23 25.06 9.91
C LYS A 179 19.26 26.16 9.60
N ARG A 180 19.76 26.27 8.37
CA ARG A 180 20.71 27.31 7.94
C ARG A 180 20.00 28.57 7.52
#